data_AF-A0A2U1S860-F1
#
_entry.id   AF-A0A2U1S860-F1
#
_cell.length_a   1.000
_cell.length_b   1.000
_cell.length_c   1.000
_cell.angle_alpha   90.00
_cell.angle_beta   90.00
_cell.angle_gamma   90.00
#
_symmetry.space_group_name_H-M   'P 1'
#
loop_
_entity.id
_entity.type
_entity.pdbx_description
1 polymer ?
#
loop_
_entity_poly.entity_id
_entity_poly.type
_entity_poly.pdbx_seq_one_letter_code
_entity_poly.pdbx_strand_id
1 'polypeptide(L)'
;MEEEVIEVINIEHLKTLLSHLSPRDIVEPAYKEWIPCQRTGHTIIDLESGTIQGLGVELNQLPLASMIYITLYTIKSGEHPITPEELFSEEEYECYLNFKDDDPSEYTPDIVSNFCETYDINENERKISILADRFEEDKYWNYNMWESGVLEDYYDALQGDSDL
;
A
#
# COMPACT_ATOMS: atom_id res chain seq x y z
N MET A 1 2.79 7.90 -37.98
CA MET A 1 2.70 7.83 -36.51
C MET A 1 4.07 7.40 -36.09
N GLU A 2 4.79 8.28 -35.42
CA GLU A 2 6.05 7.90 -34.78
C GLU A 2 5.66 6.90 -33.69
N GLU A 3 6.13 5.66 -33.80
CA GLU A 3 6.09 4.72 -32.68
C GLU A 3 6.93 5.38 -31.58
N GLU A 4 6.27 5.91 -30.55
CA GLU A 4 6.97 6.34 -29.33
C GLU A 4 7.54 5.07 -28.70
N VAL A 5 8.83 4.83 -28.95
CA VAL A 5 9.56 3.74 -28.30
C VAL A 5 9.74 4.17 -26.85
N ILE A 6 8.86 3.68 -25.97
CA ILE A 6 8.97 3.93 -24.53
C ILE A 6 10.17 3.13 -24.02
N GLU A 7 11.20 3.84 -23.56
CA GLU A 7 12.41 3.23 -22.98
C GLU A 7 12.14 2.91 -21.51
N VAL A 8 11.96 1.62 -21.21
CA VAL A 8 11.74 1.11 -19.85
C VAL A 8 13.04 0.67 -19.18
N ILE A 9 13.06 0.66 -17.85
CA ILE A 9 14.18 0.14 -17.06
C ILE A 9 14.45 -1.32 -17.42
N ASN A 10 15.74 -1.70 -17.45
CA ASN A 10 16.10 -3.09 -17.68
C ASN A 10 15.87 -3.95 -16.41
N ILE A 11 15.90 -5.27 -16.60
CA ILE A 11 15.68 -6.25 -15.53
C ILE A 11 16.73 -6.21 -14.41
N GLU A 12 17.99 -5.88 -14.72
CA GLU A 12 19.04 -5.79 -13.71
C GLU A 12 18.82 -4.59 -12.78
N HIS A 13 18.36 -3.48 -13.35
CA HIS A 13 17.96 -2.29 -12.61
C HIS A 13 16.74 -2.60 -11.74
N LEU A 14 15.71 -3.27 -12.29
CA LEU A 14 14.55 -3.69 -11.51
C LEU A 14 14.95 -4.56 -10.30
N LYS A 15 15.77 -5.60 -10.50
CA LYS A 15 16.25 -6.44 -9.40
C LYS A 15 17.04 -5.65 -8.35
N THR A 16 17.88 -4.72 -8.81
CA THR A 16 18.62 -3.85 -7.91
C THR A 16 17.67 -2.99 -7.08
N LEU A 17 16.63 -2.41 -7.69
CA LEU A 17 15.60 -1.67 -6.97
C LEU A 17 14.93 -2.54 -5.92
N LEU A 18 14.40 -3.71 -6.30
CA LEU A 18 13.70 -4.63 -5.41
C LEU A 18 14.55 -5.06 -4.20
N SER A 19 15.86 -5.27 -4.40
CA SER A 19 16.77 -5.70 -3.33
C SER A 19 17.02 -4.64 -2.24
N HIS A 20 16.73 -3.37 -2.53
CA HIS A 20 16.92 -2.27 -1.57
C HIS A 20 15.62 -1.87 -0.86
N LEU A 21 14.49 -2.50 -1.18
CA LEU A 21 13.19 -2.13 -0.60
C LEU A 21 12.99 -2.78 0.75
N SER A 22 12.73 -1.93 1.74
CA SER A 22 12.13 -2.40 2.99
C SER A 22 10.63 -2.66 2.80
N PRO A 23 10.01 -3.52 3.63
CA PRO A 23 8.56 -3.66 3.68
C PRO A 23 7.83 -2.31 3.82
N ARG A 24 8.43 -1.37 4.58
CA ARG A 24 7.88 -0.03 4.75
C ARG A 24 7.88 0.78 3.45
N ASP A 25 8.95 0.74 2.66
CA ASP A 25 9.03 1.43 1.36
C ASP A 25 7.97 0.92 0.38
N ILE A 26 7.50 -0.32 0.59
CA ILE A 26 6.45 -0.95 -0.20
C ILE A 26 5.06 -0.59 0.33
N VAL A 27 4.86 -0.51 1.64
CA VAL A 27 3.53 -0.32 2.24
C VAL A 27 3.15 1.16 2.38
N GLU A 28 4.09 2.00 2.79
CA GLU A 28 3.84 3.41 3.12
C GLU A 28 3.24 4.20 1.95
N PRO A 29 3.71 4.05 0.68
CA PRO A 29 3.13 4.79 -0.44
C PRO A 29 1.67 4.41 -0.71
N ALA A 30 1.35 3.11 -0.70
CA ALA A 30 -0.02 2.62 -0.84
C ALA A 30 -0.92 3.16 0.28
N TYR A 31 -0.45 3.14 1.52
CA TYR A 31 -1.23 3.61 2.67
C TYR A 31 -1.54 5.10 2.57
N LYS A 32 -0.58 5.94 2.14
CA LYS A 32 -0.81 7.39 1.93
C LYS A 32 -1.84 7.69 0.85
N GLU A 33 -1.91 6.86 -0.19
CA GLU A 33 -2.87 7.00 -1.28
C GLU A 33 -4.19 6.27 -1.05
N TRP A 34 -4.31 5.49 0.02
CA TRP A 34 -5.55 4.79 0.35
C TRP A 34 -6.51 5.70 1.13
N ILE A 35 -7.80 5.61 0.81
CA ILE A 35 -8.88 6.23 1.60
C ILE A 35 -9.98 5.17 1.79
N PRO A 36 -10.35 4.83 3.04
CA PRO A 36 -11.36 3.82 3.30
C PRO A 36 -12.66 4.11 2.56
N CYS A 37 -13.21 3.07 1.94
CA CYS A 37 -14.42 3.06 1.11
C CYS A 37 -14.43 3.99 -0.11
N GLN A 38 -13.33 4.69 -0.42
CA GLN A 38 -13.29 5.69 -1.48
C GLN A 38 -12.20 5.42 -2.52
N ARG A 39 -10.98 5.12 -2.06
CA ARG A 39 -9.79 5.07 -2.91
C ARG A 39 -8.91 3.88 -2.53
N THR A 40 -8.64 3.02 -3.50
CA THR A 40 -7.67 1.94 -3.38
C THR A 40 -6.28 2.56 -3.48
N GLY A 41 -5.40 2.21 -2.54
CA GLY A 41 -4.01 2.66 -2.57
C GLY A 41 -3.11 1.58 -3.13
N HIS A 42 -2.26 1.91 -4.08
CA HIS A 42 -1.26 1.03 -4.65
C HIS A 42 0.14 1.60 -4.41
N THR A 43 1.12 0.71 -4.29
CA THR A 43 2.53 1.05 -4.47
C THR A 43 2.97 0.46 -5.78
N ILE A 44 3.52 1.30 -6.65
CA ILE A 44 3.90 0.92 -8.02
C ILE A 44 5.38 1.22 -8.27
N ILE A 45 5.99 0.49 -9.20
CA ILE A 45 7.23 0.90 -9.87
C ILE A 45 6.86 1.41 -11.24
N ASP A 46 7.13 2.69 -11.49
CA ASP A 46 7.09 3.26 -12.83
C ASP A 46 8.27 2.70 -13.64
N LEU A 47 7.95 1.98 -14.73
CA LEU A 47 8.96 1.31 -15.53
C LEU A 47 9.74 2.29 -16.42
N GLU A 48 9.23 3.50 -16.70
CA GLU A 48 9.98 4.50 -17.46
C GLU A 48 11.05 5.15 -16.59
N SER A 49 10.69 5.54 -15.37
CA SER A 49 11.59 6.27 -14.47
C SER A 49 12.38 5.37 -13.52
N GLY A 50 11.92 4.14 -13.29
CA GLY A 50 12.45 3.24 -12.26
C GLY A 50 12.18 3.72 -10.83
N THR A 51 11.16 4.55 -10.64
CA THR A 51 10.83 5.11 -9.33
C THR A 51 9.64 4.42 -8.68
N ILE A 52 9.67 4.35 -7.36
CA ILE A 52 8.57 3.81 -6.55
C ILE A 52 7.70 4.95 -6.10
N GLN A 53 6.40 4.82 -6.31
CA GLN A 53 5.42 5.83 -5.93
C GLN A 53 4.09 5.21 -5.51
N GLY A 54 3.31 6.00 -4.76
CA GLY A 54 1.93 5.67 -4.44
C GLY A 54 1.02 6.03 -5.61
N LEU A 55 0.03 5.18 -5.90
CA LEU A 55 -1.02 5.44 -6.87
C LEU A 55 -2.39 5.20 -6.22
N GLY A 56 -3.20 6.25 -6.12
CA GLY A 56 -4.58 6.17 -5.64
C GLY A 56 -5.56 5.99 -6.79
N VAL A 57 -6.35 4.91 -6.76
CA VAL A 57 -7.38 4.63 -7.77
C VAL A 57 -8.77 4.69 -7.13
N GLU A 58 -9.60 5.61 -7.61
CA GLU A 58 -11.00 5.71 -7.18
C GLU A 58 -11.84 4.55 -7.73
N LEU A 59 -12.93 4.21 -7.05
CA LEU A 59 -13.82 3.07 -7.40
C LEU A 59 -14.33 3.04 -8.86
N ASN A 60 -14.35 4.18 -9.56
CA ASN A 60 -14.84 4.29 -10.94
C ASN A 60 -13.76 4.72 -11.94
N GLN A 61 -12.50 4.78 -11.52
CA GLN A 61 -11.39 5.19 -12.38
C GLN A 61 -10.58 3.96 -12.79
N LEU A 62 -10.22 3.91 -14.08
CA LEU A 62 -9.17 3.02 -14.54
C LEU A 62 -7.82 3.76 -14.37
N PRO A 63 -6.73 3.03 -14.07
CA PRO A 63 -5.38 3.59 -14.15
C PRO A 63 -5.17 4.24 -15.52
N LEU A 64 -4.45 5.36 -15.56
CA LEU A 64 -4.19 6.09 -16.80
C LEU A 64 -3.48 5.17 -17.81
N ALA A 65 -4.02 5.09 -19.03
CA ALA A 65 -3.54 4.20 -20.10
C ALA A 65 -2.11 4.50 -20.59
N SER A 66 -1.50 5.59 -20.15
CA SER A 66 -0.16 6.03 -20.58
C SER A 66 0.94 5.71 -19.57
N MET A 67 0.65 4.96 -18.51
CA MET A 67 1.62 4.66 -17.46
C MET A 67 1.95 3.16 -17.50
N ILE A 68 3.18 2.82 -17.88
CA ILE A 68 3.68 1.45 -17.79
C ILE A 68 4.25 1.26 -16.39
N TYR A 69 3.60 0.45 -15.57
CA TYR A 69 4.02 0.21 -14.19
C TYR A 69 3.75 -1.23 -13.75
N ILE A 70 4.46 -1.65 -12.71
CA ILE A 70 4.19 -2.89 -11.96
C ILE A 70 3.69 -2.55 -10.57
N THR A 71 2.80 -3.38 -10.02
CA THR A 71 2.21 -3.16 -8.69
C THR A 71 2.91 -4.02 -7.65
N LEU A 72 3.49 -3.39 -6.62
CA LEU A 72 4.16 -4.11 -5.52
C LEU A 72 3.21 -4.47 -4.39
N TYR A 73 2.28 -3.57 -4.07
CA TYR A 73 1.35 -3.70 -2.96
C TYR A 73 0.05 -2.95 -3.23
N THR A 74 -1.03 -3.39 -2.61
CA THR A 74 -2.37 -2.83 -2.79
C THR A 74 -3.17 -2.94 -1.51
N ILE A 75 -3.84 -1.85 -1.13
CA ILE A 75 -4.83 -1.79 -0.06
C ILE A 75 -6.15 -1.42 -0.71
N LYS A 76 -7.13 -2.33 -0.71
CA LYS A 76 -8.41 -2.07 -1.39
C LYS A 76 -9.22 -1.06 -0.60
N SER A 77 -9.97 -0.22 -1.31
CA SER A 77 -10.86 0.76 -0.69
C SER A 77 -11.86 0.12 0.29
N GLY A 78 -12.37 -1.08 -0.02
CA GLY A 78 -13.30 -1.80 0.86
C GLY A 78 -12.66 -2.56 2.03
N GLU A 79 -11.33 -2.56 2.16
CA GLU A 79 -10.62 -3.24 3.23
C GLU A 79 -10.34 -2.28 4.37
N HIS A 80 -10.58 -2.70 5.62
CA HIS A 80 -10.02 -2.05 6.80
C HIS A 80 -8.83 -2.90 7.23
N PRO A 81 -7.61 -2.58 6.78
CA PRO A 81 -6.49 -3.52 6.89
C PRO A 81 -6.06 -3.74 8.35
N ILE A 82 -6.42 -2.85 9.27
CA ILE A 82 -6.03 -2.92 10.68
C ILE A 82 -7.24 -2.62 11.55
N THR A 83 -7.49 -3.50 12.51
CA THR A 83 -8.54 -3.33 13.51
C THR A 83 -8.02 -2.59 14.75
N PRO A 84 -8.91 -2.00 15.58
CA PRO A 84 -8.49 -1.36 16.83
C PRO A 84 -7.75 -2.31 17.79
N GLU A 85 -8.13 -3.58 17.80
CA GLU A 85 -7.48 -4.64 18.60
C GLU A 85 -6.02 -4.85 18.20
N GLU A 86 -5.70 -4.66 16.92
CA GLU A 86 -4.35 -4.83 16.39
C GLU A 86 -3.53 -3.54 16.49
N LEU A 87 -4.20 -2.39 16.50
CA LEU A 87 -3.56 -1.07 16.57
C LEU A 87 -3.02 -0.75 17.97
N PHE A 88 -3.69 -1.26 18.99
CA PHE A 88 -3.43 -0.94 20.39
C PHE A 88 -2.78 -2.13 21.10
N SER A 89 -1.91 -1.83 22.06
CA SER A 89 -1.53 -2.82 23.06
C SER A 89 -2.75 -3.22 23.91
N GLU A 90 -2.67 -4.34 24.63
CA GLU A 90 -3.76 -4.83 25.47
C GLU A 90 -4.26 -3.75 26.46
N GLU A 91 -3.34 -3.04 27.12
CA GLU A 91 -3.65 -1.95 28.06
C GLU A 91 -4.32 -0.76 27.36
N GLU A 92 -3.80 -0.35 26.20
CA GLU A 92 -4.38 0.75 25.41
C GLU A 92 -5.75 0.39 24.85
N TYR A 93 -5.97 -0.88 24.47
CA TYR A 93 -7.24 -1.36 23.97
C TYR A 93 -8.30 -1.36 25.07
N GLU A 94 -7.96 -1.77 26.30
CA GLU A 94 -8.87 -1.63 27.44
C GLU A 94 -9.22 -0.16 27.73
N CYS A 95 -8.24 0.75 27.65
CA CYS A 95 -8.50 2.18 27.75
C CYS A 95 -9.42 2.68 26.62
N TYR A 96 -9.21 2.21 25.39
CA TYR A 96 -10.04 2.53 24.23
C TYR A 96 -11.48 2.04 24.43
N LEU A 97 -11.70 0.85 24.97
CA LEU A 97 -13.04 0.32 25.26
C LEU A 97 -13.77 1.21 26.28
N ASN A 98 -13.10 1.60 27.36
CA ASN A 98 -13.68 2.51 28.35
C ASN A 98 -13.98 3.89 27.75
N PHE A 99 -13.07 4.43 26.93
CA PHE A 99 -13.25 5.70 26.25
C PHE A 99 -14.46 5.68 25.28
N LYS A 100 -14.60 4.58 24.54
CA LYS A 100 -15.72 4.36 23.62
C LYS A 100 -17.07 4.27 24.35
N ASP A 101 -17.11 3.63 25.51
CA ASP A 101 -18.34 3.44 26.29
C ASP A 101 -18.77 4.73 27.02
N ASP A 102 -17.83 5.62 27.34
CA ASP A 102 -18.08 6.92 27.98
C ASP A 102 -18.49 8.04 27.01
N ASP A 103 -18.39 7.85 25.68
CA ASP A 103 -18.83 8.83 24.69
C ASP A 103 -20.34 8.69 24.38
N PRO A 104 -21.21 9.63 24.79
CA PRO A 104 -22.65 9.56 24.55
C PRO A 104 -23.06 9.84 23.09
N SER A 105 -22.10 10.14 22.21
CA SER A 105 -22.35 10.47 20.81
C SER A 105 -22.24 9.22 19.91
N GLU A 106 -23.38 8.67 19.49
CA GLU A 106 -23.48 7.65 18.42
C GLU A 106 -23.01 8.15 17.03
N TYR A 107 -22.49 9.39 16.94
CA TYR A 107 -22.27 10.13 15.69
C TYR A 107 -20.81 10.49 15.42
N THR A 108 -19.84 10.11 16.27
CA THR A 108 -18.41 10.27 15.97
C THR A 108 -17.98 9.24 14.93
N PRO A 109 -17.69 9.65 13.67
CA PRO A 109 -17.42 8.71 12.59
C PRO A 109 -16.08 7.99 12.75
N ASP A 110 -15.19 8.48 13.63
CA ASP A 110 -13.86 7.90 13.86
C ASP A 110 -13.41 7.99 15.33
N ILE A 111 -14.00 7.12 16.17
CA ILE A 111 -13.67 7.02 17.61
C ILE A 111 -12.19 6.62 17.80
N VAL A 112 -11.62 5.85 16.86
CA VAL A 112 -10.23 5.40 16.90
C VAL A 112 -9.28 6.59 16.76
N SER A 113 -9.49 7.44 15.76
CA SER A 113 -8.67 8.65 15.60
C SER A 113 -8.82 9.60 16.77
N ASN A 114 -10.03 9.79 17.31
CA ASN A 114 -10.24 10.63 18.49
C ASN A 114 -9.48 10.12 19.72
N PHE A 115 -9.50 8.80 19.95
CA PHE A 115 -8.73 8.19 21.03
C PHE A 115 -7.23 8.39 20.79
N CYS A 116 -6.75 8.16 19.57
CA CYS A 116 -5.34 8.35 19.24
C CYS A 116 -4.88 9.80 19.48
N GLU A 117 -5.68 10.79 19.07
CA GLU A 117 -5.38 12.21 19.34
C GLU A 117 -5.37 12.54 20.83
N THR A 118 -6.31 11.98 21.60
CA THR A 118 -6.43 12.24 23.04
C THR A 118 -5.26 11.68 23.84
N TYR A 119 -4.73 10.53 23.42
CA TYR A 119 -3.65 9.81 24.09
C TYR A 119 -2.27 9.99 23.42
N ASP A 120 -2.13 10.94 22.48
CA ASP A 120 -0.89 11.23 21.74
C ASP A 120 -0.31 10.00 21.02
N ILE A 121 -1.19 9.16 20.48
CA ILE A 121 -0.83 7.97 19.71
C ILE A 121 -0.74 8.34 18.22
N ASN A 122 0.41 8.08 17.61
CA ASN A 122 0.56 8.24 16.17
C ASN A 122 -0.07 7.07 15.43
N GLU A 123 -1.36 7.19 15.14
CA GLU A 123 -2.18 6.17 14.47
C GLU A 123 -1.58 5.72 13.13
N ASN A 124 -1.23 6.68 12.26
CA ASN A 124 -0.72 6.36 10.92
C ASN A 124 0.61 5.63 10.98
N GLU A 125 1.52 6.04 11.87
CA GLU A 125 2.81 5.39 12.02
C GLU A 125 2.67 3.95 12.49
N ARG A 126 1.79 3.70 13.48
CA ARG A 126 1.51 2.34 13.94
C ARG A 126 0.86 1.50 12.84
N LYS A 127 -0.08 2.07 12.10
CA LYS A 127 -0.73 1.35 11.00
C LYS A 127 0.24 0.97 9.90
N ILE A 128 1.13 1.88 9.50
CA ILE A 128 2.19 1.59 8.52
C ILE A 128 3.11 0.50 9.05
N SER A 129 3.49 0.56 10.33
CA SER A 129 4.38 -0.43 10.95
C SER A 129 3.75 -1.82 10.98
N ILE A 130 2.51 -1.94 11.44
CA ILE A 130 1.76 -3.22 11.46
C ILE A 130 1.62 -3.80 10.05
N LEU A 131 1.31 -2.96 9.05
CA LEU A 131 1.20 -3.42 7.67
C LEU A 131 2.54 -3.84 7.08
N ALA A 132 3.63 -3.14 7.42
CA ALA A 132 4.98 -3.50 7.02
C ALA A 132 5.39 -4.85 7.63
N ASP A 133 5.14 -5.05 8.93
CA ASP A 133 5.41 -6.30 9.64
C ASP A 133 4.62 -7.47 9.02
N ARG A 134 3.32 -7.28 8.74
CA ARG A 134 2.52 -8.30 8.05
C ARG A 134 2.99 -8.59 6.64
N PHE A 135 3.38 -7.55 5.89
CA PHE A 135 3.95 -7.75 4.56
C PHE A 135 5.26 -8.56 4.64
N GLU A 136 6.07 -8.32 5.68
CA GLU A 136 7.27 -9.08 5.95
C GLU A 136 6.95 -10.55 6.31
N GLU A 137 5.99 -10.78 7.20
CA GLU A 137 5.60 -12.15 7.59
C GLU A 137 4.98 -12.95 6.44
N ASP A 138 4.11 -12.32 5.64
CA ASP A 138 3.36 -12.97 4.56
C ASP A 138 4.21 -13.18 3.30
N LYS A 139 5.06 -12.22 2.91
CA LYS A 139 5.82 -12.26 1.64
C LYS A 139 7.33 -12.47 1.81
N TYR A 140 7.94 -12.07 2.93
CA TYR A 140 9.40 -12.21 3.13
C TYR A 140 9.82 -13.62 3.56
N TRP A 141 8.87 -14.49 3.95
CA TRP A 141 9.17 -15.92 4.16
C TRP A 141 9.73 -16.59 2.88
N ASN A 142 9.53 -15.98 1.70
CA ASN A 142 10.25 -16.32 0.48
C ASN A 142 10.45 -15.12 -0.45
N TYR A 143 11.38 -14.22 -0.14
CA TYR A 143 11.79 -13.09 -1.01
C TYR A 143 11.93 -13.49 -2.49
N ASN A 144 12.54 -14.65 -2.77
CA ASN A 144 12.74 -15.12 -4.14
C ASN A 144 11.41 -15.39 -4.87
N MET A 145 10.38 -15.86 -4.15
CA MET A 145 9.05 -16.09 -4.71
C MET A 145 8.32 -14.78 -4.98
N TRP A 146 8.44 -13.81 -4.07
CA TRP A 146 7.92 -12.46 -4.31
C TRP A 146 8.62 -11.78 -5.49
N GLU A 147 9.96 -11.78 -5.52
CA GLU A 147 10.75 -11.24 -6.63
C GLU A 147 10.36 -11.90 -7.95
N SER A 148 10.22 -13.23 -7.98
CA SER A 148 9.78 -13.94 -9.19
C SER A 148 8.41 -13.47 -9.68
N GLY A 149 7.45 -13.28 -8.78
CA GLY A 149 6.13 -12.75 -9.15
C GLY A 149 6.19 -11.32 -9.72
N VAL A 150 7.01 -10.45 -9.13
CA VAL A 150 7.23 -9.09 -9.65
C VAL A 150 7.90 -9.12 -11.03
N LEU A 151 8.82 -10.06 -11.26
CA LEU A 151 9.46 -10.23 -12.57
C LEU A 151 8.49 -10.77 -13.61
N GLU A 152 7.58 -11.68 -13.25
CA GLU A 152 6.48 -12.12 -14.11
C GLU A 152 5.59 -10.92 -14.50
N ASP A 153 5.16 -10.11 -13.53
CA ASP A 153 4.38 -8.89 -13.78
C ASP A 153 5.12 -7.91 -14.72
N TYR A 154 6.44 -7.79 -14.56
CA TYR A 154 7.28 -6.96 -15.44
C TYR A 154 7.28 -7.49 -16.88
N TYR A 155 7.42 -8.79 -17.10
CA TYR A 155 7.38 -9.35 -18.45
C TYR A 155 5.99 -9.24 -19.09
N ASP A 156 4.93 -9.41 -18.29
CA ASP A 156 3.55 -9.26 -18.75
C ASP A 156 3.26 -7.81 -19.15
N ALA A 157 3.74 -6.83 -18.38
CA ALA A 157 3.62 -5.42 -18.73
C ALA A 157 4.30 -5.09 -20.08
N LEU A 158 5.46 -5.67 -20.35
CA LEU A 158 6.18 -5.48 -21.63
C LEU A 158 5.52 -6.18 -22.82
N GLN A 159 4.87 -7.33 -22.59
CA GLN A 159 4.15 -8.06 -23.65
C GLN A 159 2.79 -7.42 -23.96
N GLY A 160 2.12 -6.84 -22.95
CA GLY A 160 0.85 -6.14 -23.12
C GLY A 160 0.90 -4.95 -24.08
N ASP A 161 2.08 -4.33 -24.25
CA ASP A 161 2.32 -3.26 -25.24
C ASP A 161 2.63 -3.78 -26.66
N SER A 162 2.90 -5.08 -26.85
CA SER A 162 3.19 -5.65 -28.17
C SER A 162 1.93 -6.00 -29.01
N ASP A 163 0.74 -5.89 -28.43
CA ASP A 163 -0.55 -6.26 -29.06
C ASP A 163 -1.48 -5.05 -29.37
N LEU A 164 -0.97 -3.81 -29.33
CA LEU A 164 -1.67 -2.58 -29.77
C LEU A 164 -1.04 -1.96 -31.03
#